data_AF-A0A3B9FF87-F1
#
_entry.id   AF-A0A3B9FF87-F1
#
_cell.length_a   1.000
_cell.length_b   1.000
_cell.length_c   1.000
_cell.angle_alpha   90.00
_cell.angle_beta   90.00
_cell.angle_gamma   90.00
#
_symmetry.space_group_name_H-M   'P 1'
#
loop_
_entity.id
_entity.type
_entity.pdbx_description
1 polymer ?
#
loop_
_entity_poly.entity_id
_entity_poly.type
_entity_poly.pdbx_seq_one_letter_code
_entity_poly.pdbx_strand_id
1 'polypeptide(L)'
;MNIELRHLRTIMAIHSAGSVAQAAEQLHITQSALSHQIKAIRDQLGVDLFVKNTKPMRLSAEGLRFLRAAERILPEIDLLKAEFDNLQRGEAGRLHIAIECHACFEWLFPVLNLFRQDYPDVDIDIRPGLAFRALKALVDEEVDIVISSDPEDIPGVEFHQLFPYAPTFLAATANPLSRKDYVDAQDFSDQTLITYPVERTRL
;
A
#
# COMPACT_ATOMS: atom_id res chain seq x y z
N MET A 1 -8.10 27.75 15.10
CA MET A 1 -8.53 26.59 14.28
C MET A 1 -8.08 25.33 15.02
N ASN A 2 -8.99 24.45 15.44
CA ASN A 2 -8.66 23.23 16.19
C ASN A 2 -9.30 22.00 15.54
N ILE A 3 -8.50 21.25 14.78
CA ILE A 3 -8.95 20.02 14.11
C ILE A 3 -8.58 18.82 14.95
N GLU A 4 -9.59 18.02 15.31
CA GLU A 4 -9.43 16.80 16.09
C GLU A 4 -9.68 15.56 15.22
N LEU A 5 -9.17 14.39 15.63
CA LEU A 5 -9.33 13.14 14.88
C LEU A 5 -10.80 12.76 14.63
N ARG A 6 -11.71 13.11 15.54
CA ARG A 6 -13.15 12.92 15.33
C ARG A 6 -13.66 13.67 14.11
N HIS A 7 -13.12 14.85 13.80
CA HIS A 7 -13.52 15.63 12.63
C HIS A 7 -13.12 14.93 11.32
N LEU A 8 -11.94 14.30 11.29
CA LEU A 8 -11.48 13.48 10.18
C LEU A 8 -12.38 12.24 10.00
N ARG A 9 -12.72 11.55 11.09
CA ARG A 9 -13.65 10.41 11.04
C ARG A 9 -15.03 10.79 10.54
N THR A 10 -15.52 11.97 10.93
CA THR A 10 -16.80 12.51 10.45
C THR A 10 -16.83 12.68 8.94
N ILE A 11 -15.78 13.27 8.32
CA ILE A 11 -15.80 13.46 6.87
C ILE A 11 -15.81 12.12 6.11
N MET A 12 -15.03 11.15 6.60
CA MET A 12 -14.94 9.82 6.00
C MET A 12 -16.26 9.05 6.10
N ALA A 13 -16.84 9.00 7.30
CA ALA A 13 -18.12 8.31 7.53
C ALA A 13 -19.25 8.91 6.71
N ILE A 14 -19.27 10.23 6.55
CA ILE A 14 -20.26 10.90 5.70
C ILE A 14 -20.03 10.59 4.22
N HIS A 15 -18.77 10.59 3.78
CA HIS A 15 -18.43 10.28 2.39
C HIS A 15 -18.82 8.83 2.03
N SER A 16 -18.55 7.87 2.92
CA SER A 16 -18.88 6.46 2.72
C SER A 16 -20.39 6.20 2.82
N ALA A 17 -21.08 6.82 3.78
CA ALA A 17 -22.49 6.56 4.03
C ALA A 17 -23.43 7.35 3.10
N GLY A 18 -23.01 8.50 2.56
CA GLY A 18 -23.83 9.36 1.70
C GLY A 18 -24.96 10.11 2.41
N SER A 19 -25.14 9.91 3.73
CA SER A 19 -26.09 10.65 4.56
C SER A 19 -25.58 10.83 6.00
N VAL A 20 -25.99 11.93 6.64
CA VAL A 20 -25.63 12.21 8.05
C VAL A 20 -26.23 11.17 9.00
N ALA A 21 -27.43 10.65 8.71
CA ALA A 21 -28.07 9.66 9.56
C ALA A 21 -27.29 8.34 9.59
N GLN A 22 -26.93 7.81 8.41
CA GLN A 22 -26.16 6.57 8.31
C GLN A 22 -24.72 6.74 8.82
N ALA A 23 -24.10 7.90 8.58
CA ALA A 23 -22.79 8.20 9.14
C ALA A 23 -22.79 8.27 10.68
N ALA A 24 -23.86 8.80 11.28
CA ALA A 24 -24.00 8.84 12.73
C ALA A 24 -24.15 7.44 13.32
N GLU A 25 -24.89 6.56 12.64
CA GLU A 25 -25.01 5.14 12.99
C GLU A 25 -23.66 4.42 12.94
N GLN A 26 -22.88 4.61 11.86
CA GLN A 26 -21.51 4.06 11.73
C GLN A 26 -20.56 4.55 12.82
N LEU A 27 -20.73 5.79 13.27
CA LEU A 27 -19.90 6.40 14.32
C LEU A 27 -20.44 6.16 15.73
N HIS A 28 -21.56 5.43 15.87
CA HIS A 28 -22.24 5.17 17.15
C HIS A 28 -22.58 6.44 17.94
N ILE A 29 -23.04 7.49 17.25
CA ILE A 29 -23.50 8.75 17.86
C ILE A 29 -24.87 9.17 17.32
N THR A 30 -25.51 10.15 17.95
CA THR A 30 -26.77 10.70 17.45
C THR A 30 -26.55 11.55 16.18
N GLN A 31 -27.55 11.58 15.31
CA GLN A 31 -27.55 12.46 14.14
C GLN A 31 -27.37 13.95 14.54
N SER A 32 -27.93 14.36 15.67
CA SER A 32 -27.81 15.74 16.18
C SER A 32 -26.36 16.05 16.60
N ALA A 33 -25.68 15.11 17.26
CA ALA A 33 -24.27 15.26 17.62
C ALA A 33 -23.39 15.39 16.37
N LEU A 34 -23.59 14.52 15.36
CA LEU A 34 -22.83 14.59 14.11
C LEU A 34 -23.10 15.89 13.35
N SER A 35 -24.36 16.36 13.31
CA SER A 35 -24.72 17.63 12.68
C SER A 35 -24.07 18.82 13.38
N HIS A 36 -24.02 18.82 14.71
CA HIS A 36 -23.33 19.86 15.49
C HIS A 36 -21.83 19.84 15.22
N GLN A 37 -21.23 18.66 15.11
CA GLN A 37 -19.82 18.50 14.77
C GLN A 37 -19.49 19.03 13.36
N ILE A 38 -20.31 18.72 12.36
CA ILE A 38 -20.17 19.29 11.00
C ILE A 38 -20.23 20.82 11.04
N LYS A 39 -21.19 21.38 11.78
CA LYS A 39 -21.33 22.83 11.95
C LYS A 39 -20.09 23.42 12.59
N ALA A 40 -19.59 22.82 13.68
CA ALA A 40 -18.39 23.29 14.37
C ALA A 40 -17.16 23.29 13.45
N ILE A 41 -16.97 22.25 12.63
CA ILE A 41 -15.86 22.19 11.67
C ILE A 41 -15.97 23.31 10.63
N ARG A 42 -17.17 23.52 10.06
CA ARG A 42 -17.41 24.61 9.11
C ARG A 42 -17.13 25.97 9.74
N ASP A 43 -17.65 26.22 10.94
CA ASP A 43 -17.52 27.51 11.61
C ASP A 43 -16.04 27.81 11.93
N GLN A 44 -15.22 26.79 12.19
CA GLN A 44 -13.78 26.95 12.39
C GLN A 44 -12.98 27.15 11.09
N LEU A 45 -13.37 26.50 9.99
CA LEU A 45 -12.66 26.56 8.71
C LEU A 45 -13.12 27.73 7.82
N GLY A 46 -14.30 28.29 8.08
CA GLY A 46 -14.89 29.37 7.27
C GLY A 46 -15.33 28.92 5.88
N VAL A 47 -15.39 27.61 5.61
CA VAL A 47 -15.77 27.04 4.30
C VAL A 47 -16.80 25.93 4.44
N ASP A 48 -17.71 25.83 3.47
CA ASP A 48 -18.66 24.73 3.38
C ASP A 48 -17.96 23.47 2.85
N LEU A 49 -17.98 22.39 3.64
CA LEU A 49 -17.39 21.08 3.25
C LEU A 49 -18.33 20.22 2.39
N PHE A 50 -19.58 20.66 2.22
CA PHE A 50 -20.63 19.91 1.54
C PHE A 50 -21.37 20.77 0.52
N VAL A 51 -21.79 20.16 -0.57
CA VAL A 51 -22.63 20.83 -1.58
C VAL A 51 -24.05 20.98 -1.03
N LYS A 52 -24.63 22.18 -1.17
CA LYS A 52 -25.99 22.45 -0.71
C LYS A 52 -27.02 21.69 -1.55
N ASN A 53 -28.08 21.19 -0.90
CA ASN A 53 -29.27 20.62 -1.53
C ASN A 53 -29.04 19.39 -2.45
N THR A 54 -27.99 18.59 -2.21
CA THR A 54 -27.77 17.33 -2.95
C THR A 54 -28.26 16.11 -2.16
N LYS A 55 -28.96 15.18 -2.82
CA LYS A 55 -29.23 13.83 -2.33
C LYS A 55 -28.71 12.81 -3.36
N PRO A 56 -27.75 11.93 -3.01
CA PRO A 56 -27.05 11.80 -1.73
C PRO A 56 -26.18 13.03 -1.41
N MET A 57 -25.75 13.16 -0.15
CA MET A 57 -24.91 14.27 0.28
C MET A 57 -23.53 14.17 -0.38
N ARG A 58 -23.03 15.27 -0.95
CA ARG A 58 -21.74 15.31 -1.66
C ARG A 58 -20.78 16.29 -1.00
N LEU A 59 -19.50 15.94 -1.03
CA LEU A 59 -18.42 16.83 -0.61
C LEU A 59 -18.23 17.97 -1.60
N SER A 60 -17.92 19.17 -1.09
CA SER A 60 -17.39 20.27 -1.90
C SER A 60 -15.94 20.03 -2.29
N ALA A 61 -15.33 20.95 -3.06
CA ALA A 61 -13.90 20.88 -3.37
C ALA A 61 -13.05 20.92 -2.08
N GLU A 62 -13.44 21.76 -1.12
CA GLU A 62 -12.84 21.88 0.19
C GLU A 62 -13.06 20.61 1.02
N GLY A 63 -14.27 20.04 0.96
CA GLY A 63 -14.59 18.74 1.57
C GLY A 63 -13.72 17.60 1.05
N LEU A 64 -13.46 17.55 -0.26
CA LEU A 64 -12.58 16.55 -0.87
C LEU A 64 -11.11 16.74 -0.44
N ARG A 65 -10.65 17.98 -0.25
CA ARG A 65 -9.31 18.24 0.32
C ARG A 65 -9.22 17.76 1.76
N PHE A 66 -10.28 18.00 2.55
CA PHE A 66 -10.35 17.54 3.93
C PHE A 66 -10.42 16.00 4.03
N LEU A 67 -11.15 15.35 3.11
CA LEU A 67 -11.19 13.89 2.99
C LEU A 67 -9.80 13.31 2.71
N ARG A 68 -9.06 13.84 1.73
CA ARG A 68 -7.70 13.36 1.44
C ARG A 68 -6.76 13.49 2.65
N ALA A 69 -6.93 14.54 3.46
CA ALA A 69 -6.19 14.67 4.70
C ALA A 69 -6.59 13.60 5.73
N ALA A 70 -7.88 13.29 5.85
CA ALA A 70 -8.38 12.23 6.72
C ALA A 70 -7.86 10.84 6.30
N GLU A 71 -7.91 10.53 5.01
CA GLU A 71 -7.42 9.27 4.42
C GLU A 71 -5.92 9.07 4.62
N ARG A 72 -5.14 10.16 4.71
CA ARG A 72 -3.71 10.08 5.02
C ARG A 72 -3.42 10.00 6.51
N ILE A 73 -4.11 10.80 7.34
CA ILE A 73 -3.75 10.97 8.76
C ILE A 73 -4.29 9.83 9.62
N LEU A 74 -5.50 9.35 9.37
CA LEU A 74 -6.10 8.33 10.23
C LEU A 74 -5.34 7.00 10.22
N PRO A 75 -4.87 6.48 9.07
CA PRO A 75 -4.03 5.29 9.04
C PRO A 75 -2.74 5.42 9.86
N GLU A 76 -2.06 6.57 9.81
CA GLU A 76 -0.84 6.82 10.61
C GLU A 76 -1.11 6.72 12.11
N ILE A 77 -2.25 7.25 12.56
CA ILE A 77 -2.65 7.15 13.97
C ILE A 77 -2.99 5.71 14.37
N ASP A 78 -3.59 4.95 13.45
CA ASP A 78 -3.94 3.56 13.73
C ASP A 78 -2.69 2.65 13.72
N LEU A 79 -1.69 2.94 12.88
CA LEU A 79 -0.37 2.30 12.91
C LEU A 79 0.35 2.58 14.24
N LEU A 80 0.41 3.85 14.67
CA LEU A 80 1.01 4.24 15.94
C LEU A 80 0.36 3.52 17.13
N LYS A 81 -0.97 3.37 17.14
CA LYS A 81 -1.64 2.62 18.20
C LYS A 81 -1.27 1.15 18.19
N ALA A 82 -1.26 0.52 17.01
CA ALA A 82 -0.89 -0.88 16.88
C ALA A 82 0.54 -1.12 17.36
N GLU A 83 1.48 -0.22 17.04
CA GLU A 83 2.86 -0.26 17.53
C GLU A 83 2.93 -0.27 19.06
N PHE A 84 2.24 0.66 19.73
CA PHE A 84 2.23 0.72 21.19
C PHE A 84 1.50 -0.46 21.85
N ASP A 85 0.42 -0.94 21.25
CA ASP A 85 -0.30 -2.12 21.74
C ASP A 85 0.56 -3.39 21.64
N ASN A 86 1.41 -3.49 20.62
CA ASN A 86 2.35 -4.60 20.45
C ASN A 86 3.52 -4.48 21.45
N LEU A 87 4.08 -3.28 21.62
CA LEU A 87 5.12 -3.02 22.63
C LEU A 87 4.67 -3.39 24.05
N GLN A 88 3.40 -3.11 24.41
CA GLN A 88 2.87 -3.46 25.73
C GLN A 88 2.66 -4.97 25.94
N ARG A 89 2.38 -5.71 24.86
CA ARG A 89 2.14 -7.16 24.92
C ARG A 89 3.42 -7.99 24.92
N GLY A 90 4.57 -7.36 24.66
CA GLY A 90 5.85 -8.07 24.52
C GLY A 90 5.89 -9.00 23.29
N GLU A 91 4.87 -8.89 22.41
CA GLU A 91 4.83 -9.53 21.11
C GLU A 91 5.85 -8.79 20.23
N ALA A 92 6.78 -9.54 19.64
CA ALA A 92 7.83 -8.98 18.81
C ALA A 92 7.21 -8.19 17.63
N GLY A 93 7.95 -7.18 17.16
CA GLY A 93 7.47 -6.21 16.16
C GLY A 93 6.92 -6.84 14.89
N ARG A 94 6.21 -6.04 14.10
CA ARG A 94 5.71 -6.45 12.78
C ARG A 94 6.79 -6.22 11.73
N LEU A 95 6.99 -7.18 10.82
CA LEU A 95 7.91 -7.06 9.70
C LEU A 95 7.11 -6.88 8.40
N HIS A 96 7.17 -5.67 7.84
CA HIS A 96 6.55 -5.28 6.59
C HIS A 96 7.47 -5.52 5.40
N ILE A 97 7.03 -6.35 4.45
CA ILE A 97 7.83 -6.72 3.27
C ILE A 97 7.07 -6.34 2.00
N ALA A 98 7.73 -5.64 1.09
CA ALA A 98 7.27 -5.48 -0.30
C ALA A 98 8.15 -6.28 -1.26
N ILE A 99 7.57 -6.70 -2.39
CA ILE A 99 8.24 -7.55 -3.37
C ILE A 99 7.99 -6.97 -4.75
N GLU A 100 9.05 -6.68 -5.51
CA GLU A 100 8.97 -6.22 -6.90
C GLU A 100 9.19 -7.37 -7.90
N CYS A 101 9.84 -8.45 -7.46
CA CYS A 101 10.17 -9.61 -8.29
C CYS A 101 9.17 -10.77 -8.12
N HIS A 102 8.48 -11.15 -9.19
CA HIS A 102 7.56 -12.29 -9.17
C HIS A 102 8.26 -13.64 -8.90
N ALA A 103 9.51 -13.79 -9.35
CA ALA A 103 10.31 -14.99 -9.13
C ALA A 103 10.66 -15.21 -7.65
N CYS A 104 10.45 -14.21 -6.79
CA CYS A 104 10.91 -14.26 -5.42
C CYS A 104 10.02 -15.08 -4.49
N PHE A 105 8.76 -15.32 -4.86
CA PHE A 105 7.82 -16.05 -4.00
C PHE A 105 8.24 -17.51 -3.73
N GLU A 106 8.82 -18.21 -4.71
CA GLU A 106 9.14 -19.64 -4.58
C GLU A 106 10.15 -19.92 -3.47
N TRP A 107 11.17 -19.06 -3.33
CA TRP A 107 12.19 -19.23 -2.29
C TRP A 107 11.86 -18.47 -1.00
N LEU A 108 11.18 -17.32 -1.10
CA LEU A 108 10.93 -16.46 0.04
C LEU A 108 9.98 -17.11 1.06
N PHE A 109 8.88 -17.71 0.61
CA PHE A 109 7.92 -18.34 1.53
C PHE A 109 8.54 -19.46 2.39
N PRO A 110 9.34 -20.39 1.84
CA PRO A 110 10.09 -21.34 2.65
C PRO A 110 10.99 -20.68 3.71
N VAL A 111 11.70 -19.60 3.34
CA VAL A 111 12.55 -18.86 4.29
C VAL A 111 11.72 -18.19 5.38
N LEU A 112 10.61 -17.54 5.03
CA LEU A 112 9.71 -16.93 6.02
C LEU A 112 9.07 -17.96 6.95
N ASN A 113 8.80 -19.17 6.47
CA ASN A 113 8.32 -20.25 7.33
C ASN A 113 9.36 -20.71 8.37
N LEU A 114 10.64 -20.72 8.01
CA LEU A 114 11.73 -20.97 8.97
C LEU A 114 11.85 -19.81 9.96
N PHE A 115 11.82 -18.57 9.46
CA PHE A 115 11.87 -17.38 10.30
C PHE A 115 10.75 -17.36 11.35
N ARG A 116 9.52 -17.72 10.97
CA ARG A 116 8.38 -17.79 11.91
C ARG A 116 8.52 -18.87 12.99
N GLN A 117 9.34 -19.89 12.76
CA GLN A 117 9.62 -20.90 13.79
C GLN A 117 10.60 -20.36 14.83
N ASP A 118 11.60 -19.61 14.39
CA ASP A 118 12.63 -19.02 15.25
C ASP A 118 12.12 -17.74 15.96
N TYR A 119 11.20 -17.01 15.34
CA TYR A 119 10.61 -15.76 15.81
C TYR A 119 9.07 -15.82 15.77
N PRO A 120 8.44 -16.66 16.61
CA PRO A 120 6.99 -16.89 16.57
C PRO A 120 6.16 -15.66 16.93
N ASP A 121 6.75 -14.71 17.66
CA ASP A 121 6.07 -13.50 18.10
C ASP A 121 6.13 -12.36 17.07
N VAL A 122 6.86 -12.52 15.95
CA VAL A 122 6.95 -11.52 14.86
C VAL A 122 5.84 -11.77 13.84
N ASP A 123 4.95 -10.80 13.66
CA ASP A 123 3.96 -10.83 12.58
C ASP A 123 4.60 -10.39 11.25
N ILE A 124 4.41 -11.18 10.19
CA ILE A 124 4.97 -10.90 8.86
C ILE A 124 3.86 -10.44 7.92
N ASP A 125 3.98 -9.23 7.40
CA ASP A 125 3.01 -8.61 6.50
C ASP A 125 3.63 -8.37 5.12
N ILE A 126 3.29 -9.23 4.16
CA ILE A 126 3.71 -9.07 2.77
C ILE A 126 2.67 -8.23 2.02
N ARG A 127 3.10 -7.11 1.45
CA ARG A 127 2.24 -6.14 0.76
C ARG A 127 2.46 -6.14 -0.76
N PRO A 128 1.91 -7.10 -1.51
CA PRO A 128 2.09 -7.19 -2.97
C PRO A 128 1.50 -5.99 -3.71
N GLY A 129 0.51 -5.28 -3.13
CA GLY A 129 -0.07 -4.06 -3.70
C GLY A 129 0.91 -2.88 -3.79
N LEU A 130 2.10 -2.99 -3.19
CA LEU A 130 3.15 -1.97 -3.24
C LEU A 130 4.20 -2.25 -4.34
N ALA A 131 4.10 -3.35 -5.09
CA ALA A 131 5.15 -3.78 -6.04
C ALA A 131 5.58 -2.70 -7.06
N PHE A 132 4.68 -1.84 -7.52
CA PHE A 132 5.01 -0.77 -8.47
C PHE A 132 5.66 0.46 -7.83
N ARG A 133 5.71 0.52 -6.49
CA ARG A 133 6.27 1.63 -5.72
C ARG A 133 7.07 1.14 -4.51
N ALA A 134 7.62 -0.08 -4.55
CA ALA A 134 8.12 -0.72 -3.35
C ALA A 134 9.34 0.02 -2.79
N LEU A 135 10.28 0.42 -3.64
CA LEU A 135 11.42 1.24 -3.22
C LEU A 135 10.99 2.61 -2.67
N LYS A 136 9.96 3.23 -3.25
CA LYS A 136 9.37 4.45 -2.69
C LYS A 136 8.72 4.19 -1.32
N ALA A 137 7.98 3.09 -1.18
CA ALA A 137 7.36 2.70 0.08
C ALA A 137 8.41 2.43 1.17
N LEU A 138 9.60 1.94 0.81
CA LEU A 138 10.73 1.81 1.73
C LEU A 138 11.26 3.17 2.19
N VAL A 139 11.46 4.10 1.26
CA VAL A 139 11.90 5.48 1.59
C VAL A 139 10.87 6.23 2.44
N ASP A 140 9.58 5.98 2.20
CA ASP A 140 8.48 6.56 2.97
C ASP A 140 8.21 5.80 4.29
N GLU A 141 9.03 4.80 4.64
CA GLU A 141 8.92 3.96 5.86
C GLU A 141 7.57 3.20 5.96
N GLU A 142 6.89 2.95 4.83
CA GLU A 142 5.67 2.15 4.78
C GLU A 142 5.94 0.64 4.84
N VAL A 143 7.18 0.22 4.56
CA VAL A 143 7.70 -1.15 4.66
C VAL A 143 9.13 -1.15 5.19
N ASP A 144 9.55 -2.26 5.79
CA ASP A 144 10.88 -2.41 6.39
C ASP A 144 11.90 -2.99 5.40
N ILE A 145 11.43 -3.89 4.52
CA ILE A 145 12.29 -4.61 3.56
C ILE A 145 11.62 -4.67 2.19
N VAL A 146 12.42 -4.47 1.14
CA VAL A 146 12.01 -4.70 -0.25
C VAL A 146 12.85 -5.82 -0.85
N ILE A 147 12.17 -6.81 -1.43
CA ILE A 147 12.81 -7.84 -2.26
C ILE A 147 12.71 -7.38 -3.72
N SER A 148 13.85 -6.98 -4.29
CA SER A 148 13.95 -6.48 -5.67
C SER A 148 15.07 -7.19 -6.44
N SER A 149 14.94 -7.21 -7.77
CA SER A 149 15.93 -7.75 -8.71
C SER A 149 16.88 -6.69 -9.25
N ASP A 150 16.49 -5.42 -9.20
CA ASP A 150 17.17 -4.32 -9.90
C ASP A 150 17.59 -3.26 -8.87
N PRO A 151 18.85 -3.26 -8.41
CA PRO A 151 19.32 -2.26 -7.46
C PRO A 151 19.41 -0.87 -8.11
N GLU A 152 18.95 0.14 -7.38
CA GLU A 152 19.01 1.55 -7.77
C GLU A 152 19.86 2.36 -6.78
N ASP A 153 20.50 3.44 -7.24
CA ASP A 153 21.23 4.35 -6.34
C ASP A 153 20.25 5.34 -5.70
N ILE A 154 19.69 4.95 -4.55
CA ILE A 154 18.69 5.72 -3.81
C ILE A 154 19.30 6.16 -2.46
N PRO A 155 19.39 7.46 -2.16
CA PRO A 155 19.91 7.95 -0.89
C PRO A 155 19.16 7.34 0.31
N GLY A 156 19.92 6.75 1.24
CA GLY A 156 19.37 6.13 2.46
C GLY A 156 18.84 4.71 2.27
N VAL A 157 18.96 4.12 1.07
CA VAL A 157 18.61 2.71 0.81
C VAL A 157 19.89 1.91 0.59
N GLU A 158 20.01 0.79 1.30
CA GLU A 158 21.10 -0.16 1.12
C GLU A 158 20.59 -1.43 0.44
N PHE A 159 21.27 -1.87 -0.61
CA PHE A 159 20.96 -3.12 -1.31
C PHE A 159 21.93 -4.22 -0.88
N HIS A 160 21.37 -5.32 -0.36
CA HIS A 160 22.13 -6.52 -0.05
C HIS A 160 21.85 -7.61 -1.07
N GLN A 161 22.88 -8.00 -1.82
CA GLN A 161 22.78 -9.10 -2.76
C GLN A 161 22.58 -10.43 -2.01
N LEU A 162 21.45 -11.09 -2.24
CA LEU A 162 21.16 -12.41 -1.64
C LEU A 162 21.81 -13.54 -2.44
N PHE A 163 21.55 -13.59 -3.74
CA PHE A 163 22.11 -14.58 -4.67
C PHE A 163 21.85 -14.17 -6.12
N PRO A 164 22.61 -14.69 -7.09
CA PRO A 164 22.33 -14.47 -8.51
C PRO A 164 21.08 -15.25 -8.96
N TYR A 165 20.30 -14.65 -9.85
CA TYR A 165 19.18 -15.30 -10.55
C TYR A 165 19.45 -15.33 -12.06
N ALA A 166 19.11 -16.44 -12.71
CA ALA A 166 19.32 -16.63 -14.15
C ALA A 166 17.96 -16.74 -14.88
N PRO A 167 17.46 -15.66 -15.50
CA PRO A 167 16.30 -15.76 -16.38
C PRO A 167 16.63 -16.72 -17.52
N THR A 168 15.78 -17.72 -17.71
CA THR A 168 16.00 -18.78 -18.69
C THR A 168 14.92 -18.72 -19.76
N PHE A 169 15.33 -18.82 -21.02
CA PHE A 169 14.41 -18.92 -22.14
C PHE A 169 13.66 -20.25 -22.09
N LEU A 170 12.33 -20.17 -22.12
CA LEU A 170 11.45 -21.34 -22.21
C LEU A 170 10.70 -21.29 -23.54
N ALA A 171 10.74 -22.39 -24.28
CA ALA A 171 10.02 -22.53 -25.53
C ALA A 171 9.50 -23.95 -25.73
N ALA A 172 8.56 -24.08 -26.67
CA ALA A 172 8.15 -25.39 -27.17
C ALA A 172 9.36 -26.13 -27.75
N THR A 173 9.39 -27.46 -27.59
CA THR A 173 10.47 -28.31 -28.13
C THR A 173 10.65 -28.14 -29.64
N ALA A 174 9.59 -27.80 -30.37
CA ALA A 174 9.60 -27.55 -31.80
C ALA A 174 10.11 -26.14 -32.21
N ASN A 175 10.35 -25.23 -31.26
CA ASN A 175 10.85 -23.89 -31.58
C ASN A 175 12.24 -23.99 -32.24
N PRO A 176 12.52 -23.29 -33.35
CA PRO A 176 13.83 -23.34 -34.02
C PRO A 176 15.03 -23.04 -33.12
N LEU A 177 14.85 -22.17 -32.12
CA LEU A 177 15.88 -21.80 -31.16
C LEU A 177 16.24 -22.93 -30.18
N SER A 178 15.42 -23.98 -30.07
CA SER A 178 15.73 -25.14 -29.21
C SER A 178 16.94 -25.97 -29.71
N ARG A 179 17.38 -25.73 -30.95
CA ARG A 179 18.54 -26.40 -31.56
C ARG A 179 19.87 -25.72 -31.27
N LYS A 180 19.83 -24.53 -30.64
CA LYS A 180 21.03 -23.80 -30.26
C LYS A 180 21.43 -24.18 -28.84
N ASP A 181 22.73 -24.27 -28.59
CA ASP A 181 23.28 -24.48 -27.25
C ASP A 181 23.06 -23.26 -26.33
N TYR A 182 22.99 -22.06 -26.92
CA TYR A 182 22.66 -20.81 -26.26
C TYR A 182 21.94 -19.86 -27.24
N VAL A 183 21.11 -18.96 -26.71
CA VAL A 183 20.36 -17.97 -27.48
C VAL A 183 20.86 -16.57 -27.15
N ASP A 184 20.98 -15.73 -28.18
CA ASP A 184 21.39 -14.34 -28.06
C ASP A 184 20.18 -13.40 -28.20
N ALA A 185 20.32 -12.15 -27.76
CA ALA A 185 19.22 -11.17 -27.85
C ALA A 185 18.67 -11.00 -29.27
N GLN A 186 19.53 -11.06 -30.30
CA GLN A 186 19.09 -10.94 -31.71
C GLN A 186 18.21 -12.11 -32.18
N ASP A 187 18.33 -13.28 -31.55
CA ASP A 187 17.54 -14.47 -31.91
C ASP A 187 16.05 -14.29 -31.62
N PHE A 188 15.68 -13.32 -30.78
CA PHE A 188 14.30 -13.02 -30.44
C PHE A 188 13.65 -12.01 -31.39
N SER A 189 14.41 -11.42 -32.32
CA SER A 189 13.93 -10.33 -33.18
C SER A 189 12.76 -10.70 -34.09
N ASP A 190 12.65 -11.98 -34.45
CA ASP A 190 11.58 -12.54 -35.29
C ASP A 190 10.62 -13.45 -34.50
N GLN A 191 10.77 -13.53 -33.18
CA GLN A 191 9.97 -14.39 -32.30
C GLN A 191 8.83 -13.62 -31.65
N THR A 192 7.69 -14.28 -31.47
CA THR A 192 6.63 -13.78 -30.57
C THR A 192 7.01 -14.12 -29.14
N LEU A 193 7.30 -13.10 -28.33
CA LEU A 193 7.62 -13.25 -26.91
C LEU A 193 6.36 -13.13 -26.04
N ILE A 194 6.23 -14.03 -25.07
CA ILE A 194 5.23 -13.94 -24.01
C ILE A 194 5.98 -13.48 -22.76
N THR A 195 5.72 -12.25 -22.33
CA THR A 195 6.39 -11.64 -21.17
C THR A 195 5.37 -11.24 -20.11
N TYR A 196 5.85 -11.00 -18.90
CA TYR A 196 5.05 -10.27 -17.90
C TYR A 196 4.79 -8.84 -18.39
N PRO A 197 3.71 -8.19 -17.93
CA PRO A 197 3.47 -6.78 -18.18
C PRO A 197 4.48 -5.94 -17.40
N VAL A 198 5.68 -5.78 -17.97
CA VAL A 198 6.71 -4.85 -17.50
C VAL A 198 6.58 -3.52 -18.23
N GLU A 199 6.88 -2.43 -17.52
CA GLU A 199 6.98 -1.12 -18.16
C GLU A 199 8.04 -1.14 -19.26
N ARG A 200 7.82 -0.39 -20.34
CA ARG A 200 8.75 -0.33 -21.48
C ARG A 200 10.14 0.18 -21.11
N THR A 201 10.27 0.90 -20.01
CA THR A 201 11.55 1.36 -19.45
C THR A 201 12.39 0.21 -18.88
N ARG A 202 11.76 -0.95 -18.61
CA ARG A 202 12.39 -2.18 -18.10
C ARG A 202 12.53 -3.28 -19.16
N LEU A 203 12.28 -2.97 -20.44
CA LEU A 203 12.47 -3.84 -21.61
C LEU A 203 13.65 -3.36 -22.45
#